data_AF-A0A1F7PCB5-F1
#
_entry.id   AF-A0A1F7PCB5-F1
#
_cell.length_a   1.000
_cell.length_b   1.000
_cell.length_c   1.000
_cell.angle_alpha   90.00
_cell.angle_beta   90.00
_cell.angle_gamma   90.00
#
_symmetry.space_group_name_H-M   'P 1'
#
loop_
_entity.id
_entity.type
_entity.pdbx_description
1 polymer ?
#
loop_
_entity_poly.entity_id
_entity_poly.type
_entity_poly.pdbx_seq_one_letter_code
_entity_poly.pdbx_strand_id
1 'polypeptide(L)'
;MGPVMPRWVVHPDQEPSKQAQALAEQVEKDGGRALALYRDPVGEHWQIFCLLPMAKVETTPYQRDLSPTHVKRLQEVVKKLSENLESFDVSRIRYEDIQRAGLMAAPAPS
;
A
#
# COMPACT_ATOMS: atom_id res chain seq x y z
N MET A 1 7.32 18.37 -31.91
CA MET A 1 7.40 18.04 -30.47
C MET A 1 6.27 17.06 -30.19
N GLY A 2 6.58 15.76 -30.05
CA GLY A 2 5.53 14.75 -29.83
C GLY A 2 4.81 14.98 -28.50
N PRO A 3 3.56 14.52 -28.34
CA PRO A 3 2.87 14.60 -27.06
C PRO A 3 3.72 13.89 -25.99
N VAL A 4 4.10 14.64 -24.96
CA VAL A 4 4.74 14.06 -23.76
C VAL A 4 3.65 13.24 -23.08
N MET A 5 3.67 11.93 -23.32
CA MET A 5 2.74 11.01 -22.68
C MET A 5 2.96 11.12 -21.16
N PRO A 6 1.89 11.30 -20.37
CA PRO A 6 2.02 11.26 -18.92
C PRO A 6 2.61 9.89 -18.54
N ARG A 7 3.59 9.92 -17.64
CA ARG A 7 4.34 8.72 -17.24
C ARG A 7 3.55 7.82 -16.27
N TRP A 8 2.31 8.18 -15.97
CA TRP A 8 1.40 7.50 -15.07
C TRP A 8 0.14 7.04 -15.80
N VAL A 9 -0.46 5.96 -15.29
CA VAL A 9 -1.72 5.40 -15.81
C VAL A 9 -2.90 6.20 -15.27
N VAL A 10 -3.99 6.29 -16.02
CA VAL A 10 -5.26 6.87 -15.55
C VAL A 10 -6.34 5.80 -15.63
N HIS A 11 -7.15 5.64 -14.58
CA HIS A 11 -8.31 4.74 -14.61
C HIS A 11 -9.50 5.33 -13.83
N PRO A 12 -10.72 5.31 -14.40
CA PRO A 12 -11.07 4.89 -15.76
C PRO A 12 -10.46 5.86 -16.80
N ASP A 13 -10.58 5.55 -18.09
CA ASP A 13 -10.09 6.37 -19.21
C ASP A 13 -10.88 7.70 -19.34
N GLN A 14 -10.86 8.51 -18.28
CA GLN A 14 -11.42 9.85 -18.21
C GLN A 14 -10.29 10.85 -17.92
N GLU A 15 -10.54 12.12 -18.22
CA GLU A 15 -9.58 13.17 -17.88
C GLU A 15 -9.48 13.36 -16.35
N PRO A 16 -8.27 13.24 -15.75
CA PRO A 16 -8.06 13.54 -14.34
C PRO A 16 -8.33 15.00 -14.02
N SER A 17 -8.75 15.30 -12.79
CA SER A 17 -8.88 16.70 -12.36
C SER A 17 -7.52 17.42 -12.46
N LYS A 18 -7.55 18.74 -12.71
CA LYS A 18 -6.33 19.56 -12.73
C LYS A 18 -5.50 19.41 -11.46
N GLN A 19 -6.16 19.25 -10.31
CA GLN A 19 -5.49 19.02 -9.04
C GLN A 19 -4.77 17.67 -8.99
N ALA A 20 -5.38 16.60 -9.51
CA ALA A 20 -4.76 15.28 -9.57
C ALA A 20 -3.53 15.27 -10.51
N GLN A 21 -3.63 15.95 -11.65
CA GLN A 21 -2.50 16.13 -12.58
C GLN A 21 -1.37 16.93 -11.93
N ALA A 22 -1.69 18.07 -11.31
CA ALA A 22 -0.71 18.90 -10.62
C ALA A 22 -0.01 18.15 -9.48
N LEU A 23 -0.74 17.29 -8.76
CA LEU A 23 -0.17 16.46 -7.70
C LEU A 23 0.79 15.40 -8.27
N ALA A 24 0.44 14.75 -9.38
CA ALA A 24 1.34 13.80 -10.05
C ALA A 24 2.63 14.45 -10.55
N GLU A 25 2.52 15.66 -11.11
CA GLU A 25 3.70 16.45 -11.49
C GLU A 25 4.55 16.84 -10.28
N GLN A 26 3.92 17.22 -9.18
CA GLN A 26 4.62 17.59 -7.95
C GLN A 26 5.40 16.40 -7.39
N VAL A 27 4.80 15.21 -7.37
CA VAL A 27 5.46 13.96 -6.96
C VAL A 27 6.75 13.73 -7.77
N GLU A 28 6.70 13.87 -9.10
CA GLU A 28 7.89 13.68 -9.94
C GLU A 28 8.93 14.80 -9.71
N LYS A 29 8.51 16.07 -9.52
CA LYS A 29 9.40 17.19 -9.18
C LYS A 29 10.12 16.98 -7.85
N ASP A 30 9.45 16.35 -6.89
CA ASP A 30 10.03 16.05 -5.58
C ASP A 30 10.94 14.81 -5.60
N GLY A 31 11.15 14.20 -6.77
CA GLY A 31 11.99 13.01 -6.96
C GLY A 31 11.29 11.70 -6.62
N GLY A 32 9.96 11.73 -6.46
CA GLY A 32 9.11 10.56 -6.42
C GLY A 32 8.74 10.06 -7.82
N ARG A 33 7.82 9.09 -7.85
CA ARG A 33 7.28 8.53 -9.09
C ARG A 33 5.77 8.40 -8.98
N ALA A 34 5.04 9.06 -9.87
CA ALA A 34 3.61 8.84 -10.02
C ALA A 34 3.39 7.53 -10.79
N LEU A 35 2.50 6.68 -10.27
CA LEU A 35 2.16 5.38 -10.87
C LEU A 35 0.81 5.43 -11.57
N ALA A 36 -0.22 5.90 -10.85
CA ALA A 36 -1.57 5.96 -11.37
C ALA A 36 -2.40 7.08 -10.75
N LEU A 37 -3.34 7.61 -11.54
CA LEU A 37 -4.47 8.43 -11.10
C LEU A 37 -5.74 7.59 -11.23
N TYR A 38 -6.41 7.36 -10.10
CA TYR A 38 -7.58 6.51 -10.00
C TYR A 38 -8.79 7.32 -9.57
N ARG A 39 -9.90 7.23 -10.32
CA ARG A 39 -11.20 7.74 -9.87
C ARG A 39 -11.85 6.68 -9.00
N ASP A 40 -11.98 6.97 -7.71
CA ASP A 40 -12.72 6.12 -6.79
C ASP A 40 -14.19 6.01 -7.24
N PRO A 41 -14.69 4.80 -7.54
CA PRO A 41 -16.06 4.60 -8.04
C PRO A 41 -17.13 4.83 -6.97
N VAL A 42 -16.76 4.82 -5.68
CA VAL A 42 -17.69 5.04 -4.57
C VAL A 42 -17.53 6.44 -4.00
N GLY A 43 -16.28 6.86 -3.77
CA GLY A 43 -15.97 8.15 -3.18
C GLY A 43 -16.04 9.33 -4.16
N GLU A 44 -16.05 9.07 -5.47
CA GLU A 44 -16.01 10.09 -6.52
C GLU A 44 -14.88 11.13 -6.31
N HIS A 45 -13.75 10.68 -5.77
CA HIS A 45 -12.55 11.47 -5.59
C HIS A 45 -11.41 10.91 -6.45
N TRP A 46 -10.55 11.80 -6.91
CA TRP A 46 -9.31 11.39 -7.57
C TRP A 46 -8.28 11.00 -6.51
N GLN A 47 -7.73 9.81 -6.66
CA GLN A 47 -6.66 9.28 -5.83
C GLN A 47 -5.39 9.13 -6.67
N ILE A 48 -4.24 9.33 -6.04
CA ILE A 48 -2.93 9.12 -6.67
C ILE A 48 -2.21 7.97 -5.99
N PHE A 49 -1.65 7.07 -6.79
CA PHE A 49 -0.69 6.06 -6.35
C PHE A 49 0.70 6.52 -6.76
N CYS A 50 1.61 6.61 -5.79
CA CYS A 50 2.96 7.09 -6.03
C CYS A 50 4.01 6.42 -5.13
N LEU A 51 5.26 6.50 -5.55
CA LEU A 51 6.45 6.18 -4.76
C LEU A 51 7.10 7.49 -4.34
N LEU A 52 7.36 7.66 -3.04
CA LEU A 52 7.99 8.85 -2.50
C LEU A 52 9.36 8.51 -1.88
N PRO A 53 10.37 9.39 -1.98
CA PRO A 53 11.63 9.20 -1.28
C PRO A 53 11.40 9.22 0.24
N MET A 54 11.75 8.14 0.95
CA MET A 54 11.49 8.01 2.39
C MET A 54 12.04 9.20 3.21
N ALA A 55 13.20 9.74 2.84
CA ALA A 55 13.81 10.88 3.51
C ALA A 55 13.03 12.21 3.37
N LYS A 56 12.06 12.28 2.45
CA LYS A 56 11.22 13.46 2.20
C LYS A 56 9.78 13.28 2.68
N VAL A 57 9.47 12.16 3.31
CA VAL A 57 8.14 11.86 3.85
C VAL A 57 8.18 12.05 5.35
N GLU A 58 7.40 13.00 5.86
CA GLU A 58 7.19 13.13 7.29
C GLU A 58 6.41 11.93 7.81
N THR A 59 6.67 11.53 9.06
CA THR A 59 5.90 10.48 9.71
C THR A 59 4.44 10.89 9.75
N THR A 60 3.55 10.04 9.21
CA THR A 60 2.12 10.28 9.26
C THR A 60 1.71 10.50 10.72
N PRO A 61 1.17 11.68 11.07
CA PRO A 61 0.67 11.91 12.42
C PRO A 61 -0.33 10.82 12.76
N TYR A 62 -0.17 10.15 13.90
CA TYR A 62 -1.13 9.13 14.32
C TYR A 62 -2.50 9.79 14.50
N GLN A 63 -3.43 9.49 13.58
CA GLN A 63 -4.77 10.11 13.57
C GLN A 63 -5.75 9.48 14.56
N ARG A 64 -5.33 8.43 15.28
CA ARG A 64 -6.09 7.90 16.42
C ARG A 64 -5.40 8.33 17.69
N ASP A 65 -6.12 9.04 18.55
CA ASP A 65 -5.83 9.08 19.99
C ASP A 65 -5.91 7.65 20.53
N LEU A 66 -4.82 6.89 20.37
CA LEU A 66 -4.71 5.57 20.94
C LEU A 66 -4.56 5.77 22.45
N SER A 67 -5.57 5.35 23.20
CA SER A 67 -5.43 5.32 24.66
C SER A 67 -4.21 4.48 25.04
N PRO A 68 -3.54 4.76 26.17
CA PRO A 68 -2.35 4.03 26.62
C PRO A 68 -2.51 2.50 26.58
N THR A 69 -3.73 2.01 26.84
CA THR A 69 -4.09 0.59 26.78
C THR A 69 -3.96 0.00 25.36
N HIS A 70 -4.41 0.73 24.33
CA HIS A 70 -4.32 0.25 22.95
C HIS A 70 -2.87 0.23 22.45
N VAL A 71 -2.06 1.22 22.83
CA VAL A 71 -0.63 1.26 22.51
C VAL A 71 0.10 0.09 23.16
N LYS A 72 -0.13 -0.16 24.45
CA LYS A 72 0.49 -1.28 25.17
C LYS A 72 0.11 -2.62 24.54
N ARG A 73 -1.16 -2.83 24.21
CA ARG A 73 -1.62 -4.05 23.53
C ARG A 73 -0.96 -4.23 22.17
N LEU A 74 -0.83 -3.16 21.38
CA LEU A 74 -0.14 -3.21 20.09
C LEU A 74 1.33 -3.58 20.25
N GLN A 75 2.03 -2.96 21.20
CA GLN A 75 3.43 -3.27 21.51
C GLN A 75 3.63 -4.73 21.90
N GLU A 76 2.74 -5.29 22.73
CA GLU A 76 2.79 -6.71 23.13
C GLU A 76 2.58 -7.65 21.93
N VAL A 77 1.67 -7.31 21.01
CA VAL A 77 1.44 -8.10 19.79
C VAL A 77 2.64 -8.03 18.85
N VAL A 78 3.20 -6.84 18.62
CA VAL A 78 4.38 -6.66 17.78
C VAL A 78 5.57 -7.44 18.35
N LYS A 79 5.81 -7.36 19.66
CA LYS A 79 6.89 -8.12 20.32
C LYS A 79 6.73 -9.62 20.10
N LYS A 80 5.54 -10.18 20.33
CA LYS A 80 5.26 -11.60 20.10
C LYS A 80 5.43 -12.01 18.63
N LEU A 81 5.02 -11.15 17.70
CA LEU A 81 5.22 -11.40 16.27
C LEU A 81 6.71 -11.46 15.92
N SER A 82 7.52 -10.52 16.44
CA SER A 82 8.98 -10.53 16.25
C SER A 82 9.62 -11.79 16.82
N GLU A 83 9.27 -12.19 18.05
CA GLU A 83 9.79 -13.42 18.68
C GLU A 83 9.42 -14.68 17.87
N ASN A 84 8.21 -14.73 17.31
CA ASN A 84 7.79 -15.83 16.44
C ASN A 84 8.55 -15.85 15.11
N LEU A 85 8.83 -14.68 14.54
CA LEU A 85 9.62 -14.54 13.31
C LEU A 85 11.09 -14.93 13.53
N GLU A 86 11.68 -14.52 14.66
CA GLU A 86 13.06 -14.87 15.02
C GLU A 86 13.23 -16.38 15.26
N SER A 87 12.22 -17.03 15.85
CA SER A 87 12.20 -18.48 16.08
C SER A 87 11.63 -19.28 14.89
N PHE A 88 11.27 -18.62 13.79
CA PHE A 88 10.71 -19.26 12.61
C PHE A 88 11.79 -20.04 11.86
N ASP A 89 11.70 -21.36 11.92
CA ASP A 89 12.61 -22.28 11.24
C ASP A 89 11.89 -22.94 10.06
N VAL A 90 12.23 -22.50 8.85
CA VAL A 90 11.65 -23.00 7.58
C VAL A 90 11.84 -24.52 7.44
N SER A 91 12.89 -25.09 8.04
CA SER A 91 13.16 -26.54 7.97
C SER A 91 12.20 -27.37 8.82
N ARG A 92 11.49 -26.75 9.77
CA ARG A 92 10.50 -27.40 10.63
C ARG A 92 9.08 -27.36 10.08
N ILE A 93 8.86 -26.69 8.95
CA ILE A 93 7.56 -26.66 8.27
C ILE A 93 7.29 -28.07 7.74
N ARG A 94 6.27 -28.74 8.26
CA ARG A 94 5.84 -30.02 7.71
C ARG A 94 5.07 -29.76 6.42
N TYR A 95 5.19 -30.65 5.45
CA TYR A 95 4.49 -30.53 4.16
C TYR A 95 2.97 -30.38 4.34
N GLU A 96 2.41 -30.98 5.39
CA GLU A 96 1.00 -30.88 5.79
C GLU A 96 0.58 -29.45 6.20
N ASP A 97 1.50 -28.66 6.78
CA ASP A 97 1.26 -27.27 7.18
C ASP A 97 1.18 -26.33 5.95
N ILE A 98 1.95 -26.63 4.90
CA ILE A 98 1.90 -25.93 3.62
C ILE A 98 0.55 -26.18 2.94
N GLN A 99 0.03 -27.42 2.99
CA GLN A 99 -1.28 -27.75 2.41
C GLN A 99 -2.45 -27.07 3.14
N ARG A 100 -2.38 -26.91 4.46
CA ARG A 100 -3.39 -26.13 5.22
C ARG A 100 -3.35 -24.64 4.88
N ALA A 101 -2.16 -24.06 4.69
CA ALA A 101 -2.03 -22.65 4.31
C ALA A 101 -2.40 -22.40 2.82
N GLY A 102 -2.23 -23.41 1.96
CA GLY A 102 -2.57 -23.37 0.53
C GLY A 102 -4.05 -23.52 0.19
N LEU A 103 -4.90 -23.92 1.14
CA LEU A 103 -6.36 -24.03 0.99
C LEU A 103 -7.06 -22.67 1.16
N MET A 104 -6.53 -21.65 0.49
CA MET A 104 -7.27 -20.43 0.09
C MET A 104 -7.05 -20.15 -1.41
N ALA A 105 -6.75 -21.19 -2.20
CA ALA A 105 -6.86 -21.16 -3.66
C ALA A 105 -8.28 -21.60 -4.05
N ALA A 106 -8.91 -20.80 -4.90
CA ALA A 106 -10.33 -20.82 -5.30
C ALA A 106 -10.91 -22.22 -5.64
N PRO A 107 -12.23 -22.43 -5.46
CA PRO A 107 -12.89 -23.61 -5.99
C PRO A 107 -12.79 -23.62 -7.53
N ALA A 108 -12.51 -24.79 -8.11
CA ALA A 108 -12.46 -24.98 -9.55
C ALA A 108 -13.81 -24.61 -10.20
N PRO A 109 -13.82 -23.90 -11.34
CA PRO A 109 -15.07 -23.58 -12.03
C PRO A 109 -15.70 -24.85 -12.62
N SER A 110 -17.01 -25.00 -12.41
CA SER A 110 -17.86 -25.98 -13.10
C SER A 110 -18.13 -25.59 -14.55
#